data_AF-K8WIN7-F1
#
_entry.id   AF-K8WIN7-F1
#
_cell.length_a   1.000
_cell.length_b   1.000
_cell.length_c   1.000
_cell.angle_alpha   90.00
_cell.angle_beta   90.00
_cell.angle_gamma   90.00
#
_symmetry.space_group_name_H-M   'P 1'
#
loop_
_entity.id
_entity.type
_entity.pdbx_description
1 polymer ?
#
loop_
_entity_poly.entity_id
_entity_poly.type
_entity_poly.pdbx_seq_one_letter_code
_entity_poly.pdbx_strand_id
1 'polypeptide(L)'
;MKVIFGLKALLLVALLACYGNAYALYLDSDISSIESAQQFFSKSYINDTKRTNLYNFSVYKIDKPGSNEQAKVIEDGEVIFTPLKKILLPGEHEFFKIFYRGKEDDTERYYKIIISETPFEMKKDGQKNKQPLFYPTLSLETYFVVRPVSPKFKYELNQDKGILENAGNTYFRVLLHDNCEEDTDSIPYMLYLLPNQVFQDARLKKKSRKYIIIFDKYHSIGNCE
;
A
#
# COMPACT_ATOMS: atom_id res chain seq x y z
N MET A 1 5.16 -21.44 48.67
CA MET A 1 5.58 -21.68 47.27
C MET A 1 4.43 -22.13 46.35
N LYS A 2 3.54 -23.05 46.75
CA LYS A 2 2.39 -23.51 45.93
C LYS A 2 1.32 -22.43 45.62
N VAL A 3 1.05 -21.51 46.55
CA VAL A 3 0.02 -20.45 46.38
C VAL A 3 0.40 -19.42 45.31
N ILE A 4 1.68 -19.04 45.23
CA ILE A 4 2.19 -18.10 44.20
C ILE A 4 2.12 -18.74 42.81
N PHE A 5 2.32 -20.05 42.71
CA PHE A 5 2.22 -20.79 41.46
C PHE A 5 0.76 -20.86 40.95
N GLY A 6 -0.20 -21.07 41.86
CA GLY A 6 -1.63 -21.03 41.55
C GLY A 6 -2.11 -19.64 41.11
N LEU A 7 -1.60 -18.57 41.75
CA LEU A 7 -1.94 -17.19 41.39
C LEU A 7 -1.39 -16.80 40.01
N LYS A 8 -0.17 -17.25 39.66
CA LYS A 8 0.41 -17.06 38.32
C LYS A 8 -0.38 -17.81 37.25
N ALA A 9 -0.81 -19.04 37.53
CA ALA A 9 -1.65 -19.80 36.61
C ALA A 9 -3.02 -19.14 36.38
N LEU A 10 -3.64 -18.60 37.44
CA LEU A 10 -4.91 -17.88 37.35
C LEU A 10 -4.77 -16.57 36.55
N LEU A 11 -3.69 -15.82 36.74
CA LEU A 11 -3.39 -14.61 35.99
C LEU A 11 -3.15 -14.92 34.50
N LEU A 12 -2.46 -16.03 34.20
CA LEU A 12 -2.25 -16.48 32.83
C LEU A 12 -3.59 -16.84 32.16
N VAL A 13 -4.47 -17.59 32.84
CA VAL A 13 -5.80 -17.93 32.32
C VAL A 13 -6.67 -16.69 32.12
N ALA A 14 -6.58 -15.69 32.99
CA ALA A 14 -7.28 -14.41 32.83
C ALA A 14 -6.75 -13.60 31.63
N LEU A 15 -5.43 -13.59 31.40
CA LEU A 15 -4.83 -12.94 30.22
C LEU A 15 -5.19 -13.67 28.92
N LEU A 16 -5.24 -15.01 28.95
CA LEU A 16 -5.70 -15.84 27.83
C LEU A 16 -7.24 -15.77 27.64
N ALA A 17 -8.00 -15.12 28.53
CA ALA A 17 -9.44 -14.92 28.34
C ALA A 17 -9.78 -13.54 27.73
N CYS A 18 -8.78 -12.65 27.63
CA CYS A 18 -8.92 -11.28 27.16
C CYS A 18 -8.37 -11.07 25.73
N TYR A 19 -8.47 -12.06 24.85
CA TYR A 19 -8.08 -11.87 23.46
C TYR A 19 -9.15 -11.06 22.71
N GLY A 20 -8.75 -9.90 22.18
CA GLY A 20 -9.55 -9.17 21.22
C GLY A 20 -9.54 -9.84 19.85
N ASN A 21 -10.62 -9.70 19.09
CA ASN A 21 -10.60 -10.00 17.66
C ASN A 21 -9.78 -8.92 16.96
N ALA A 22 -8.80 -9.33 16.15
CA ALA A 22 -8.13 -8.43 15.22
C ALA A 22 -8.89 -8.45 13.89
N TYR A 23 -9.13 -7.28 13.33
CA TYR A 23 -9.69 -7.11 12.00
C TYR A 23 -8.58 -6.58 11.09
N ALA A 24 -8.45 -7.16 9.91
CA ALA A 24 -7.49 -6.75 8.91
C ALA A 24 -8.20 -6.70 7.56
N LEU A 25 -7.79 -5.76 6.72
CA LEU A 25 -8.19 -5.71 5.32
C LEU A 25 -7.06 -6.33 4.51
N TYR A 26 -7.35 -7.40 3.77
CA TYR A 26 -6.38 -8.03 2.88
C TYR A 26 -6.23 -7.23 1.58
N LEU A 27 -4.98 -7.03 1.14
CA LEU A 27 -4.69 -6.43 -0.15
C LEU A 27 -3.45 -7.06 -0.80
N ASP A 28 -3.54 -7.23 -2.12
CA ASP A 28 -2.47 -7.83 -2.93
C ASP A 28 -1.25 -6.90 -3.15
N SER A 29 -1.43 -5.57 -3.06
CA SER A 29 -0.34 -4.58 -3.20
C SER A 29 -0.72 -3.22 -2.60
N ASP A 30 0.23 -2.59 -1.91
CA ASP A 30 0.13 -1.25 -1.30
C ASP A 30 0.29 -0.10 -2.31
N ILE A 31 0.94 -0.38 -3.45
CA ILE A 31 1.10 0.54 -4.56
C ILE A 31 0.56 -0.10 -5.84
N SER A 32 -0.20 0.69 -6.60
CA SER A 32 -0.71 0.31 -7.93
C SER A 32 -0.35 1.39 -8.95
N SER A 33 -0.08 1.00 -10.20
CA SER A 33 0.22 1.95 -11.27
C SER A 33 -0.64 1.72 -12.52
N ILE A 34 -0.93 2.80 -13.23
CA ILE A 34 -1.28 2.75 -14.66
C ILE A 34 0.02 2.93 -15.44
N GLU A 35 0.34 1.92 -16.26
CA GLU A 35 1.42 1.99 -17.24
C GLU A 35 0.99 2.82 -18.45
N SER A 36 1.95 3.34 -19.23
CA SER A 36 1.69 4.34 -20.29
C SER A 36 0.68 3.94 -21.37
N ALA A 37 0.46 2.64 -21.59
CA ALA A 37 -0.49 2.14 -22.58
C ALA A 37 -1.90 1.85 -22.01
N GLN A 38 -2.08 1.98 -20.70
CA GLN A 38 -3.33 1.60 -20.02
C GLN A 38 -4.19 2.84 -19.74
N GLN A 39 -5.49 2.73 -20.00
CA GLN A 39 -6.45 3.81 -19.75
C GLN A 39 -7.19 3.67 -18.41
N PHE A 40 -7.10 2.48 -17.79
CA PHE A 40 -7.72 2.20 -16.52
C PHE A 40 -6.94 1.14 -15.75
N PHE A 41 -7.10 1.18 -14.43
CA PHE A 41 -6.65 0.15 -13.51
C PHE A 41 -7.87 -0.46 -12.80
N SER A 42 -7.80 -1.76 -12.51
CA SER A 42 -8.88 -2.49 -11.84
C SER A 42 -8.30 -3.44 -10.81
N LYS A 43 -8.89 -3.46 -9.60
CA LYS A 43 -8.48 -4.36 -8.52
C LYS A 43 -9.70 -4.94 -7.80
N SER A 44 -9.64 -6.22 -7.49
CA SER A 44 -10.69 -6.91 -6.73
C SER A 44 -10.54 -6.64 -5.24
N TYR A 45 -11.67 -6.43 -4.57
CA TYR A 45 -11.78 -6.33 -3.12
C TYR A 45 -12.84 -7.30 -2.65
N ILE A 46 -12.54 -8.01 -1.56
CA ILE A 46 -13.43 -9.02 -0.99
C ILE A 46 -13.83 -8.59 0.42
N ASN A 47 -15.09 -8.84 0.77
CA ASN A 47 -15.50 -8.83 2.17
C ASN A 47 -15.14 -10.16 2.81
N ASP A 48 -13.96 -10.23 3.43
CA ASP A 48 -13.46 -11.40 4.14
C ASP A 48 -14.05 -11.56 5.56
N THR A 49 -14.94 -10.65 5.96
CA THR A 49 -15.63 -10.72 7.24
C THR A 49 -16.86 -11.63 7.20
N LYS A 50 -17.38 -11.95 8.39
CA LYS A 50 -18.63 -12.71 8.55
C LYS A 50 -19.89 -11.85 8.48
N ARG A 51 -19.77 -10.54 8.22
CA ARG A 51 -20.88 -9.58 8.26
C ARG A 51 -21.05 -8.91 6.91
N THR A 52 -22.25 -8.43 6.63
CA THR A 52 -22.47 -7.52 5.51
C THR A 52 -21.86 -6.17 5.83
N ASN A 53 -21.06 -5.62 4.92
CA ASN A 53 -20.32 -4.38 5.13
C ASN A 53 -20.61 -3.39 4.00
N LEU A 54 -20.63 -2.11 4.34
CA LEU A 54 -20.63 -1.00 3.39
C LEU A 54 -19.18 -0.60 3.14
N TYR A 55 -18.76 -0.67 1.89
CA TYR A 55 -17.50 -0.17 1.40
C TYR A 55 -17.70 1.22 0.77
N ASN A 56 -16.82 2.15 1.11
CA ASN A 56 -16.74 3.47 0.50
C ASN A 56 -15.33 3.67 -0.09
N PHE A 57 -15.28 4.14 -1.34
CA PHE A 57 -14.04 4.36 -2.06
C PHE A 57 -13.85 5.86 -2.29
N SER A 58 -12.63 6.35 -2.11
CA SER A 58 -12.30 7.77 -2.31
C SER A 58 -10.92 7.89 -2.93
N VAL A 59 -10.72 8.92 -3.75
CA VAL A 59 -9.44 9.19 -4.42
C VAL A 59 -9.04 10.64 -4.20
N TYR A 60 -7.79 10.87 -3.82
CA TYR A 60 -7.22 12.20 -3.60
C TYR A 60 -5.91 12.32 -4.37
N LYS A 61 -5.65 13.48 -5.00
CA LYS A 61 -4.36 13.74 -5.63
C LYS A 61 -3.37 14.26 -4.59
N ILE A 62 -2.12 13.82 -4.68
CA ILE A 62 -1.03 14.28 -3.81
C ILE A 62 0.13 14.79 -4.66
N ASP A 63 1.00 15.59 -4.06
CA ASP A 63 2.20 16.08 -4.72
C ASP A 63 3.25 14.99 -4.93
N LYS A 64 3.45 14.13 -3.92
CA LYS A 64 4.34 12.96 -3.91
C LYS A 64 3.95 12.02 -2.75
N PRO A 65 4.20 10.71 -2.87
CA PRO A 65 4.04 9.79 -1.75
C PRO A 65 5.14 9.99 -0.70
N GLY A 66 4.81 9.79 0.59
CA GLY A 66 5.79 9.75 1.68
C GLY A 66 5.35 10.49 2.94
N SER A 67 6.31 11.04 3.69
CA SER A 67 6.05 11.65 5.00
C SER A 67 5.51 13.09 4.95
N ASN A 68 5.72 13.81 3.84
CA ASN A 68 5.38 15.23 3.69
C ASN A 68 4.48 15.44 2.47
N GLU A 69 3.36 14.73 2.46
CA GLU A 69 2.39 14.77 1.35
C GLU A 69 1.51 16.00 1.46
N GLN A 70 1.24 16.61 0.31
CA GLN A 70 0.34 17.74 0.21
C GLN A 70 -0.80 17.37 -0.75
N ALA A 71 -2.02 17.52 -0.25
CA ALA A 71 -3.21 17.34 -1.06
C ALA A 71 -3.20 18.35 -2.22
N LYS A 72 -3.48 17.86 -3.42
CA LYS A 72 -3.67 18.65 -4.63
C LYS A 72 -5.11 18.51 -5.10
N VAL A 73 -5.57 19.53 -5.82
CA VAL A 73 -6.87 19.49 -6.48
C VAL A 73 -6.79 18.50 -7.65
N ILE A 74 -7.75 17.58 -7.72
CA ILE A 74 -8.00 16.78 -8.92
C ILE A 74 -8.65 17.71 -9.93
N GLU A 75 -8.03 17.89 -11.10
CA GLU A 75 -8.65 18.68 -12.18
C GLU A 75 -9.93 17.97 -12.64
N ASP A 76 -10.97 18.72 -13.02
CA ASP A 76 -12.27 18.14 -13.34
C ASP A 76 -12.15 17.09 -14.45
N GLY A 77 -12.66 15.88 -14.19
CA GLY A 77 -12.57 14.73 -15.09
C GLY A 77 -11.21 14.05 -15.22
N GLU A 78 -10.15 14.51 -14.53
CA GLU A 78 -8.79 13.94 -14.59
C GLU A 78 -8.77 12.46 -14.15
N VAL A 79 -9.55 12.15 -13.11
CA VAL A 79 -9.70 10.80 -12.57
C VAL A 79 -11.17 10.50 -12.36
N ILE A 80 -11.61 9.34 -12.85
CA ILE A 80 -12.97 8.83 -12.65
C ILE A 80 -12.86 7.43 -12.06
N PHE A 81 -13.66 7.09 -11.07
CA PHE A 81 -13.60 5.76 -10.46
C PHE A 81 -14.98 5.22 -10.08
N THR A 82 -15.05 3.90 -9.95
CA THR A 82 -16.27 3.17 -9.60
C THR A 82 -15.93 1.87 -8.87
N PRO A 83 -16.74 1.41 -7.92
CA PRO A 83 -17.89 2.13 -7.35
C PRO A 83 -17.44 3.23 -6.38
N LEU A 84 -18.32 4.19 -6.11
CA LEU A 84 -18.12 5.13 -4.99
C LEU A 84 -18.45 4.44 -3.66
N LYS A 85 -19.52 3.63 -3.66
CA LYS A 85 -20.01 2.87 -2.51
C LYS A 85 -20.57 1.54 -2.95
N LYS A 86 -20.38 0.50 -2.14
CA LYS A 86 -20.95 -0.82 -2.40
C LYS A 86 -21.22 -1.56 -1.10
N ILE A 87 -22.38 -2.23 -1.00
CA ILE A 87 -22.63 -3.20 0.07
C ILE A 87 -22.16 -4.56 -0.43
N LEU A 88 -21.33 -5.23 0.36
CA LEU A 88 -20.84 -6.58 0.08
C LEU A 88 -21.28 -7.54 1.18
N LEU A 89 -21.86 -8.67 0.78
CA LEU A 89 -22.14 -9.79 1.67
C LEU A 89 -20.83 -10.53 2.05
N PRO A 90 -20.84 -11.37 3.11
CA PRO A 90 -19.69 -12.21 3.44
C PRO A 90 -19.20 -13.02 2.25
N GLY A 91 -17.92 -12.89 1.90
CA GLY A 91 -17.28 -13.56 0.77
C GLY A 91 -17.57 -12.96 -0.61
N GLU A 92 -18.40 -11.93 -0.73
CA GLU A 92 -18.60 -11.23 -1.99
C GLU A 92 -17.39 -10.38 -2.35
N HIS A 93 -17.14 -10.28 -3.65
CA HIS A 93 -16.08 -9.47 -4.21
C HIS A 93 -16.64 -8.41 -5.16
N GLU A 94 -15.93 -7.30 -5.29
CA GLU A 94 -16.22 -6.22 -6.23
C GLU A 94 -14.92 -5.67 -6.83
N PHE A 95 -14.99 -5.18 -8.06
CA PHE A 95 -13.86 -4.56 -8.72
C PHE A 95 -13.92 -3.04 -8.58
N PHE A 96 -12.95 -2.48 -7.88
CA PHE A 96 -12.68 -1.04 -7.99
C PHE A 96 -11.97 -0.77 -9.31
N LYS A 97 -12.50 0.16 -10.08
CA LYS A 97 -11.94 0.61 -11.36
C LYS A 97 -11.67 2.09 -11.28
N ILE A 98 -10.48 2.48 -11.70
CA ILE A 98 -10.05 3.88 -11.80
C ILE A 98 -9.57 4.14 -13.22
N PHE A 99 -10.09 5.21 -13.82
CA PHE A 99 -9.81 5.67 -15.17
C PHE A 99 -9.07 6.99 -15.05
N TYR A 100 -7.94 7.11 -15.72
CA TYR A 100 -7.21 8.36 -15.84
C TYR A 100 -7.51 8.99 -17.21
N ARG A 101 -7.93 10.25 -17.22
CA ARG A 101 -8.22 11.05 -18.42
C ARG A 101 -7.55 12.42 -18.36
N GLY A 102 -6.55 12.57 -17.49
CA GLY A 102 -5.75 13.78 -17.38
C GLY A 102 -4.80 13.95 -18.56
N LYS A 103 -3.82 14.84 -18.38
CA LYS A 103 -2.82 15.11 -19.41
C LYS A 103 -1.94 13.90 -19.67
N GLU A 104 -1.75 13.62 -20.95
CA GLU A 104 -0.81 12.64 -21.50
C GLU A 104 0.54 13.35 -21.74
N ASP A 105 1.40 13.37 -20.72
CA ASP A 105 2.70 14.04 -20.78
C ASP A 105 3.81 13.24 -20.07
N ASP A 106 4.99 13.85 -19.97
CA ASP A 106 6.20 13.26 -19.39
C ASP A 106 6.24 13.33 -17.84
N THR A 107 5.12 13.61 -17.17
CA THR A 107 5.03 13.82 -15.72
C THR A 107 4.37 12.64 -15.01
N GLU A 108 5.03 12.11 -13.99
CA GLU A 108 4.43 11.12 -13.09
C GLU A 108 3.48 11.80 -12.09
N ARG A 109 2.31 11.21 -11.87
CA ARG A 109 1.27 11.76 -10.98
C ARG A 109 0.88 10.75 -9.91
N TYR A 110 0.54 11.28 -8.74
CA TYR A 110 0.32 10.49 -7.55
C TYR A 110 -1.06 10.77 -6.96
N TYR A 111 -1.73 9.69 -6.57
CA TYR A 111 -3.03 9.70 -5.93
C TYR A 111 -3.04 8.73 -4.75
N LYS A 112 -3.90 8.98 -3.79
CA LYS A 112 -4.27 8.05 -2.72
C LYS A 112 -5.64 7.47 -3.00
N ILE A 113 -5.75 6.16 -2.94
CA ILE A 113 -7.04 5.46 -2.89
C ILE A 113 -7.31 5.11 -1.43
N ILE A 114 -8.46 5.57 -0.93
CA ILE A 114 -8.92 5.27 0.43
C ILE A 114 -10.14 4.36 0.32
N ILE A 115 -10.09 3.25 1.05
CA ILE A 115 -11.15 2.24 1.07
C ILE A 115 -11.57 2.08 2.51
N SER A 116 -12.80 2.49 2.80
CA SER A 116 -13.38 2.42 4.13
C SER A 116 -14.43 1.32 4.19
N GLU A 117 -14.32 0.45 5.18
CA GLU A 117 -15.27 -0.61 5.51
C GLU A 117 -16.02 -0.24 6.80
N THR A 118 -17.35 -0.23 6.73
CA THR A 118 -18.22 -0.06 7.90
C THR A 118 -19.22 -1.21 7.97
N PRO A 119 -19.37 -1.91 9.13
CA PRO A 119 -20.40 -2.91 9.30
C PRO A 119 -21.80 -2.36 9.02
N PHE A 120 -22.53 -3.04 8.14
CA PHE A 120 -23.85 -2.64 7.71
C PHE A 120 -24.91 -3.52 8.37
N GLU A 121 -25.45 -3.07 9.50
CA GLU A 121 -26.52 -3.77 10.21
C GLU A 121 -27.89 -3.20 9.82
N MET A 122 -28.70 -3.99 9.10
CA MET A 122 -30.11 -3.70 8.90
C MET A 122 -30.88 -4.06 10.19
N LYS A 123 -31.12 -3.08 11.07
CA LYS A 123 -32.01 -3.30 12.23
C LYS A 123 -33.45 -3.47 11.75
N LYS A 124 -34.11 -4.55 12.18
CA LYS A 124 -35.58 -4.64 12.13
C LYS A 124 -36.16 -3.71 13.19
N ASP A 125 -36.95 -2.75 12.76
CA ASP A 125 -37.67 -1.83 13.64
C ASP A 125 -38.56 -2.63 14.62
N GLY A 126 -38.34 -2.50 15.93
CA GLY A 126 -39.13 -3.23 16.94
C GLY A 126 -38.39 -3.69 18.22
N GLN A 127 -37.06 -3.65 18.28
CA GLN A 127 -36.36 -4.00 19.54
C GLN A 127 -36.27 -2.81 20.50
N LYS A 128 -36.95 -2.92 21.65
CA LYS A 128 -37.03 -1.95 22.77
C LYS A 128 -35.68 -1.63 23.47
N ASN A 129 -34.57 -2.27 23.10
CA ASN A 129 -33.27 -2.02 23.72
C ASN A 129 -32.52 -0.90 22.99
N LYS A 130 -32.52 0.29 23.59
CA LYS A 130 -31.68 1.43 23.20
C LYS A 130 -30.22 1.16 23.59
N GLN A 131 -29.57 0.22 22.91
CA GLN A 131 -28.12 0.04 22.97
C GLN A 131 -27.44 1.16 22.18
N PRO A 132 -26.36 1.78 22.69
CA PRO A 132 -25.60 2.76 21.91
C PRO A 132 -25.10 2.09 20.62
N LEU A 133 -25.41 2.72 19.49
CA LEU A 133 -24.99 2.27 18.16
C LEU A 133 -23.58 2.77 17.90
N PHE A 134 -22.61 1.86 17.92
CA PHE A 134 -21.24 2.14 17.53
C PHE A 134 -20.88 1.28 16.31
N TYR A 135 -20.60 1.92 15.18
CA TYR A 135 -20.17 1.26 13.96
C TYR A 135 -18.70 1.60 13.70
N PRO A 136 -17.75 0.71 14.03
CA PRO A 136 -16.35 0.95 13.72
C PRO A 136 -16.17 1.06 12.21
N THR A 137 -15.40 2.03 11.74
CA THR A 137 -15.01 2.13 10.33
C THR A 137 -13.52 1.89 10.21
N LEU A 138 -13.14 0.88 9.44
CA LEU A 138 -11.75 0.59 9.11
C LEU A 138 -11.42 1.26 7.78
N SER A 139 -10.29 1.94 7.67
CA SER A 139 -9.87 2.57 6.41
C SER A 139 -8.46 2.11 6.04
N LEU A 140 -8.31 1.69 4.78
CA LEU A 140 -7.04 1.37 4.16
C LEU A 140 -6.70 2.45 3.14
N GLU A 141 -5.46 2.93 3.17
CA GLU A 141 -4.92 3.89 2.20
C GLU A 141 -3.86 3.21 1.35
N THR A 142 -3.92 3.40 0.04
CA THR A 142 -2.93 2.89 -0.92
C THR A 142 -2.51 3.97 -1.89
N TYR A 143 -1.32 3.85 -2.45
CA TYR A 143 -0.87 4.76 -3.51
C TYR A 143 -1.29 4.26 -4.88
N PHE A 144 -1.69 5.21 -5.71
CA PHE A 144 -1.96 5.01 -7.12
C PHE A 144 -1.11 5.98 -7.94
N VAL A 145 -0.31 5.43 -8.85
CA VAL A 145 0.64 6.19 -9.65
C VAL A 145 0.24 6.13 -11.12
N VAL A 146 0.11 7.29 -11.74
CA VAL A 146 -0.03 7.38 -13.20
C VAL A 146 1.35 7.69 -13.76
N ARG A 147 1.91 6.73 -14.50
CA ARG A 147 3.23 6.90 -15.12
C ARG A 147 3.17 7.86 -16.31
N PRO A 148 4.31 8.49 -16.65
CA PRO A 148 4.45 9.25 -17.90
C PRO A 148 4.10 8.44 -19.14
N VAL A 149 3.66 9.10 -20.21
CA VAL A 149 3.40 8.46 -21.52
C VAL A 149 4.68 7.88 -22.11
N SER A 150 5.79 8.60 -21.99
CA SER A 150 7.13 8.13 -22.34
C SER A 150 7.97 7.97 -21.07
N PRO A 151 7.89 6.81 -20.39
CA PRO A 151 8.64 6.59 -19.17
C PRO A 151 10.11 6.34 -19.52
N LYS A 152 10.98 7.19 -18.98
CA LYS A 152 12.43 7.21 -19.17
C LYS A 152 13.09 6.67 -17.91
N PHE A 153 13.62 5.45 -18.01
CA PHE A 153 14.40 4.85 -16.95
C PHE A 153 15.86 5.29 -17.05
N LYS A 154 16.33 6.04 -16.05
CA LYS A 154 17.74 6.46 -15.91
C LYS A 154 18.08 6.59 -14.43
N TYR A 155 19.27 6.13 -14.04
CA TYR A 155 19.77 6.26 -12.68
C TYR A 155 21.27 6.55 -12.68
N GLU A 156 21.75 7.14 -11.59
CA GLU A 156 23.18 7.38 -11.35
C GLU A 156 23.58 6.75 -10.00
N LEU A 157 24.59 5.88 -10.02
CA LEU A 157 25.08 5.19 -8.83
C LEU A 157 26.53 5.60 -8.55
N ASN A 158 26.78 6.16 -7.38
CA ASN A 158 28.11 6.38 -6.85
C ASN A 158 28.33 5.46 -5.63
N GLN A 159 28.99 4.32 -5.85
CA GLN A 159 29.20 3.32 -4.80
C GLN A 159 30.10 3.84 -3.67
N ASP A 160 31.15 4.61 -3.97
CA ASP A 160 32.09 5.13 -2.96
C ASP A 160 31.40 6.11 -1.99
N LYS A 161 30.54 6.98 -2.53
CA LYS A 161 29.75 7.93 -1.74
C LYS A 161 28.49 7.29 -1.15
N GLY A 162 28.08 6.13 -1.67
CA GLY A 162 26.86 5.43 -1.26
C GLY A 162 25.62 6.20 -1.68
N ILE A 163 25.60 6.72 -2.90
CA ILE A 163 24.53 7.55 -3.44
C ILE A 163 23.91 6.86 -4.65
N LEU A 164 22.58 6.78 -4.67
CA LEU A 164 21.78 6.36 -5.82
C LEU A 164 20.77 7.46 -6.13
N GLU A 165 20.77 7.94 -7.37
CA GLU A 165 19.86 8.97 -7.84
C GLU A 165 18.95 8.44 -8.95
N ASN A 166 17.67 8.79 -8.89
CA ASN A 166 16.74 8.60 -10.00
C ASN A 166 16.82 9.80 -10.94
N ALA A 167 17.58 9.65 -12.03
CA ALA A 167 17.72 10.65 -13.08
C ALA A 167 16.70 10.49 -14.22
N GLY A 168 15.69 9.63 -14.02
CA GLY A 168 14.57 9.39 -14.94
C GLY A 168 13.34 10.23 -14.59
N ASN A 169 12.24 9.97 -15.30
CA ASN A 169 10.95 10.65 -15.07
C ASN A 169 9.86 9.74 -14.48
N THR A 170 10.20 8.50 -14.10
CA THR A 170 9.28 7.58 -13.41
C THR A 170 9.96 6.92 -12.22
N TYR A 171 9.19 6.56 -11.19
CA TYR A 171 9.72 5.87 -10.03
C TYR A 171 10.19 4.45 -10.37
N PHE A 172 11.16 3.98 -9.58
CA PHE A 172 11.53 2.57 -9.52
C PHE A 172 11.68 2.10 -8.08
N ARG A 173 11.58 0.79 -7.88
CA ARG A 173 11.82 0.14 -6.59
C ARG A 173 13.28 -0.27 -6.49
N VAL A 174 13.86 -0.16 -5.31
CA VAL A 174 15.24 -0.57 -5.03
C VAL A 174 15.21 -1.63 -3.94
N LEU A 175 15.91 -2.74 -4.17
CA LEU A 175 16.15 -3.79 -3.18
C LEU A 175 17.64 -3.83 -2.85
N LEU A 176 17.97 -3.75 -1.57
CA LEU A 176 19.32 -3.82 -1.04
C LEU A 176 19.43 -5.02 -0.11
N HIS A 177 20.17 -6.05 -0.51
CA HIS A 177 20.53 -7.15 0.38
C HIS A 177 21.74 -6.76 1.24
N ASP A 178 21.93 -7.47 2.34
CA ASP A 178 23.06 -7.23 3.25
C ASP A 178 24.37 -7.89 2.79
N ASN A 179 24.29 -8.95 1.99
CA ASN A 179 25.46 -9.71 1.52
C ASN A 179 25.25 -10.22 0.07
N CYS A 180 26.19 -11.04 -0.41
CA CYS A 180 26.18 -11.63 -1.74
C CYS A 180 25.61 -13.05 -1.81
N GLU A 181 25.33 -13.64 -0.67
CA GLU A 181 24.84 -15.01 -0.56
C GLU A 181 23.33 -15.05 -0.80
N GLU A 182 22.85 -16.13 -1.40
CA GLU A 182 21.41 -16.38 -1.53
C GLU A 182 20.90 -16.95 -0.22
N ASP A 183 20.77 -16.09 0.78
CA ASP A 183 20.01 -16.45 1.97
C ASP A 183 18.52 -16.24 1.67
N THR A 184 17.79 -17.35 1.54
CA THR A 184 16.35 -17.39 1.28
C THR A 184 15.52 -16.74 2.38
N ASP A 185 16.08 -16.59 3.59
CA ASP A 185 15.38 -16.01 4.74
C ASP A 185 15.72 -14.52 4.94
N SER A 186 16.65 -13.98 4.15
CA SER A 186 17.04 -12.56 4.23
C SER A 186 15.99 -11.65 3.59
N ILE A 187 15.42 -10.74 4.40
CA ILE A 187 14.49 -9.71 3.91
C ILE A 187 15.31 -8.50 3.45
N PRO A 188 15.37 -8.19 2.14
CA PRO A 188 16.14 -7.06 1.67
C PRO A 188 15.50 -5.75 2.13
N TYR A 189 16.33 -4.73 2.35
CA TYR A 189 15.82 -3.38 2.53
C TYR A 189 15.22 -2.88 1.22
N MET A 190 14.01 -2.34 1.31
CA MET A 190 13.22 -1.91 0.16
C MET A 190 12.90 -0.43 0.26
N LEU A 191 13.04 0.28 -0.85
CA LEU A 191 12.54 1.64 -1.01
C LEU A 191 12.03 1.88 -2.43
N TYR A 192 11.28 2.97 -2.59
CA TYR A 192 10.92 3.51 -3.90
C TYR A 192 11.64 4.85 -4.09
N LEU A 193 12.28 5.02 -5.25
CA LEU A 193 12.98 6.25 -5.57
C LEU A 193 12.19 6.99 -6.66
N LEU A 194 11.59 8.13 -6.29
CA LEU A 194 10.82 8.96 -7.21
C LEU A 194 11.73 9.74 -8.16
N PRO A 195 11.21 10.30 -9.27
CA PRO A 195 11.98 11.14 -10.18
C PRO A 195 12.73 12.26 -9.45
N ASN A 196 14.00 12.44 -9.79
CA ASN A 196 14.93 13.42 -9.21
C ASN A 196 15.20 13.25 -7.70
N GLN A 197 14.83 12.11 -7.10
CA GLN A 197 15.23 11.80 -5.72
C GLN A 197 16.61 11.17 -5.66
N VAL A 198 17.32 11.56 -4.60
CA VAL A 198 18.64 11.03 -4.25
C VAL A 198 18.50 10.25 -2.94
N PHE A 199 18.97 9.01 -2.95
CA PHE A 199 19.06 8.15 -1.79
C PHE A 199 20.53 7.94 -1.41
N GLN A 200 20.87 8.27 -0.17
CA GLN A 200 22.22 8.10 0.35
C GLN A 200 22.20 7.20 1.59
N ASP A 201 22.88 6.05 1.52
CA ASP A 201 22.92 5.07 2.59
C ASP A 201 24.19 4.21 2.52
N ALA A 202 24.73 3.83 3.68
CA ALA A 202 25.93 3.00 3.77
C ALA A 202 25.76 1.61 3.11
N ARG A 203 24.53 1.09 3.01
CA ARG A 203 24.21 -0.17 2.31
C ARG A 203 24.60 -0.15 0.84
N LEU A 204 24.57 1.01 0.19
CA LEU A 204 25.00 1.14 -1.21
C LEU A 204 26.51 0.90 -1.39
N LYS A 205 27.31 1.19 -0.35
CA LYS A 205 28.77 0.99 -0.36
C LYS A 205 29.19 -0.46 -0.12
N LYS A 206 28.40 -1.22 0.63
CA LYS A 206 28.73 -2.60 1.03
C LYS A 206 28.83 -3.52 -0.19
N LYS A 207 29.65 -4.57 -0.13
CA LYS A 207 29.63 -5.65 -1.13
C LYS A 207 28.38 -6.50 -0.91
N SER A 208 27.35 -6.29 -1.72
CA SER A 208 26.07 -7.00 -1.60
C SER A 208 25.25 -6.98 -2.89
N ARG A 209 24.25 -7.87 -2.98
CA ARG A 209 23.28 -7.89 -4.07
C ARG A 209 22.36 -6.69 -3.95
N LYS A 210 22.16 -5.99 -5.07
CA LYS A 210 21.34 -4.79 -5.14
C LYS A 210 20.61 -4.80 -6.47
N TYR A 211 19.32 -4.53 -6.44
CA TYR A 211 18.48 -4.56 -7.62
C TYR A 211 17.65 -3.29 -7.72
N ILE A 212 17.52 -2.77 -8.93
CA ILE A 212 16.45 -1.84 -9.29
C ILE A 212 15.36 -2.65 -9.99
N ILE A 213 14.11 -2.47 -9.58
CA ILE A 213 12.93 -3.09 -10.18
C ILE A 213 12.09 -2.01 -10.84
N ILE A 214 11.88 -2.14 -12.15
CA ILE A 214 11.03 -1.27 -12.95
C ILE A 214 10.47 -2.05 -14.14
N PHE A 215 9.23 -1.77 -14.54
CA PHE A 215 8.53 -2.46 -15.66
C PHE A 215 8.62 -3.99 -15.56
N ASP A 216 8.39 -4.53 -14.36
CA ASP A 216 8.46 -5.96 -14.04
C ASP A 216 9.82 -6.64 -14.35
N LYS A 217 10.90 -5.85 -14.42
CA LYS A 217 12.26 -6.33 -14.67
C LYS A 217 13.20 -5.99 -13.52
N TYR A 218 14.14 -6.91 -13.26
CA TYR A 218 15.22 -6.74 -12.30
C TYR A 218 16.48 -6.26 -13.03
N HIS A 219 17.07 -5.19 -12.54
CA HIS A 219 18.35 -4.63 -12.98
C HIS A 219 19.36 -4.76 -11.85
N SER A 220 20.37 -5.61 -12.03
CA SER A 220 21.46 -5.74 -11.04
C SER A 220 22.31 -4.47 -11.02
N ILE A 221 22.50 -3.90 -9.84
CA ILE A 221 23.38 -2.76 -9.57
C ILE A 221 24.36 -3.05 -8.42
N GLY A 222 24.40 -4.32 -8.00
CA GLY A 222 25.29 -4.82 -6.95
C GLY A 222 26.73 -4.97 -7.45
N ASN A 223 27.59 -5.41 -6.54
CA ASN A 223 29.03 -5.57 -6.76
C ASN A 223 29.52 -6.93 -6.24
N CYS A 224 28.70 -7.97 -6.42
CA CYS A 224 28.99 -9.33 -5.97
C CYS A 224 29.90 -10.13 -6.89
N GLU A 225 30.10 -9.64 -8.12
CA GLU A 225 31.12 -10.15 -9.04
C GLU A 225 32.55 -9.98 -8.46
#